data_AF-A0A953I9W8-F1
#
_entry.id   AF-A0A953I9W8-F1
#
_cell.length_a   1.000
_cell.length_b   1.000
_cell.length_c   1.000
_cell.angle_alpha   90.00
_cell.angle_beta   90.00
_cell.angle_gamma   90.00
#
_symmetry.space_group_name_H-M   'P 1'
#
loop_
_entity.id
_entity.type
_entity.pdbx_description
1 polymer ?
#
loop_
_entity_poly.entity_id
_entity_poly.type
_entity_poly.pdbx_seq_one_letter_code
_entity_poly.pdbx_strand_id
1 'polypeptide(L)'
;MKKRWVAMALLVSVLVPGCGGGTSIQTPSGTTPPAAEDPAGPGSQDSGPGNGEPGGQAGAEDPAGSADPGEAVGPGGPAPDPAPPNVTWKPSGIGYPLVPSDPSVDRKVAMLTFDDGPSAYTPQVLAGLREAGVKAVFFITGYGAAQHPELVRRIHEEGHLLGIHTMTHPNMTELSREEQIAEIQPLIDLITEVTGQPPKYFRPPYGAYNDQLLATLDELGLELINWSNGSLDWDGVVDGYKDPNQVVADVLDQLHPGAVILAHDTMKHTAEAVPLIIQALRAEGYDFVVLP
;
A
#
# COMPACT_ATOMS: atom_id res chain seq x y z
N MET A 1 -55.27 -0.10 41.38
CA MET A 1 -55.57 -0.50 42.78
C MET A 1 -55.66 -2.04 42.78
N LYS A 2 -54.90 -2.85 43.52
CA LYS A 2 -54.22 -2.72 44.82
C LYS A 2 -52.99 -3.65 44.88
N LYS A 3 -51.97 -3.17 45.61
CA LYS A 3 -50.74 -3.85 46.03
C LYS A 3 -51.04 -5.02 46.98
N ARG A 4 -50.18 -6.05 47.04
CA ARG A 4 -49.92 -6.79 48.29
C ARG A 4 -48.42 -7.03 48.44
N TRP A 5 -47.92 -6.55 49.58
CA TRP A 5 -46.61 -6.75 50.15
C TRP A 5 -46.57 -8.05 50.96
N VAL A 6 -45.41 -8.69 51.05
CA VAL A 6 -44.96 -9.37 52.29
C VAL A 6 -43.44 -9.15 52.41
N ALA A 7 -43.04 -8.64 53.57
CA ALA A 7 -41.66 -8.52 54.04
C ALA A 7 -41.53 -9.31 55.35
N MET A 8 -40.39 -9.97 55.59
CA MET A 8 -39.85 -10.33 56.92
C MET A 8 -38.40 -10.82 56.73
N ALA A 9 -37.38 -10.02 57.08
CA ALA A 9 -36.70 -9.91 58.40
C ALA A 9 -35.89 -11.18 58.75
N LEU A 10 -34.57 -11.19 58.53
CA LEU A 10 -33.46 -10.77 59.43
C LEU A 10 -33.02 -11.88 60.41
N LEU A 11 -31.81 -12.40 60.23
CA LEU A 11 -31.01 -12.95 61.32
C LEU A 11 -29.53 -12.62 61.13
N VAL A 12 -28.98 -11.95 62.14
CA VAL A 12 -27.57 -11.57 62.30
C VAL A 12 -26.87 -12.65 63.12
N SER A 13 -25.64 -13.02 62.76
CA SER A 13 -24.68 -13.65 63.66
C SER A 13 -23.27 -13.21 63.27
N VAL A 14 -22.50 -12.79 64.28
CA VAL A 14 -21.19 -12.10 64.19
C VAL A 14 -20.12 -12.97 64.89
N LEU A 15 -18.87 -12.74 64.45
CA LEU A 15 -17.52 -13.11 64.97
C LEU A 15 -16.85 -14.35 64.33
N VAL A 16 -15.71 -14.31 63.58
CA VAL A 16 -14.38 -13.60 63.56
C VAL A 16 -13.27 -14.67 63.74
N PRO A 17 -11.99 -14.54 63.26
CA PRO A 17 -11.39 -13.99 62.03
C PRO A 17 -10.45 -15.01 61.31
N GLY A 18 -9.95 -14.69 60.10
CA GLY A 18 -8.77 -15.41 59.58
C GLY A 18 -8.39 -15.15 58.12
N CYS A 19 -7.21 -14.56 57.94
CA CYS A 19 -6.31 -14.65 56.79
C CYS A 19 -6.71 -13.99 55.45
N GLY A 20 -6.17 -12.78 55.24
CA GLY A 20 -5.15 -12.47 54.23
C GLY A 20 -5.40 -12.86 52.77
N GLY A 21 -5.44 -11.84 51.91
CA GLY A 21 -5.23 -12.00 50.46
C GLY A 21 -6.00 -10.98 49.64
N GLY A 22 -5.42 -9.80 49.43
CA GLY A 22 -5.92 -8.85 48.45
C GLY A 22 -5.62 -9.35 47.04
N THR A 23 -6.63 -9.41 46.18
CA THR A 23 -6.44 -9.65 44.74
C THR A 23 -6.64 -8.33 44.02
N SER A 24 -5.51 -7.68 43.74
CA SER A 24 -5.40 -6.64 42.72
C SER A 24 -5.52 -7.31 41.35
N ILE A 25 -6.33 -6.73 40.46
CA ILE A 25 -6.44 -7.15 39.06
C ILE A 25 -5.14 -6.72 38.36
N GLN A 26 -4.30 -7.69 38.01
CA GLN A 26 -3.13 -7.50 37.14
C GLN A 26 -3.55 -7.67 35.69
N THR A 27 -3.40 -6.61 34.90
CA THR A 27 -3.27 -6.64 33.44
C THR A 27 -1.92 -7.27 33.07
N PRO A 28 -1.82 -8.13 32.05
CA PRO A 28 -0.54 -8.65 31.60
C PRO A 28 0.23 -7.56 30.84
N SER A 29 1.43 -7.26 31.33
CA SER A 29 2.43 -6.44 30.64
C SER A 29 2.89 -7.14 29.36
N GLY A 30 2.73 -6.47 28.22
CA GLY A 30 3.32 -6.87 26.95
C GLY A 30 4.83 -6.58 26.96
N THR A 31 5.60 -7.60 26.65
CA THR A 31 7.06 -7.57 26.51
C THR A 31 7.45 -6.83 25.23
N THR A 32 8.28 -5.80 25.38
CA THR A 32 8.99 -5.10 24.30
C THR A 32 9.92 -6.06 23.54
N PRO A 33 9.95 -6.09 22.20
CA PRO A 33 10.98 -6.81 21.45
C PRO A 33 12.33 -6.09 21.56
N PRO A 34 13.48 -6.80 21.61
CA PRO A 34 14.79 -6.17 21.64
C PRO A 34 15.17 -5.60 20.26
N ALA A 35 15.86 -4.46 20.30
CA ALA A 35 16.50 -3.82 19.16
C ALA A 35 17.54 -4.76 18.52
N ALA A 36 17.55 -4.81 17.19
CA ALA A 36 18.58 -5.52 16.43
C ALA A 36 19.87 -4.68 16.42
N GLU A 37 20.96 -5.29 16.89
CA GLU A 37 22.32 -4.76 16.80
C GLU A 37 22.93 -5.02 15.42
N ASP A 38 23.68 -4.03 14.92
CA ASP A 38 24.48 -4.07 13.69
C ASP A 38 25.52 -5.22 13.69
N PRO A 39 25.69 -5.96 12.58
CA PRO A 39 26.90 -6.74 12.39
C PRO A 39 27.98 -5.90 11.71
N ALA A 40 29.12 -5.86 12.41
CA ALA A 40 30.41 -5.37 11.98
C ALA A 40 30.85 -5.94 10.61
N GLY A 41 31.48 -5.08 9.80
CA GLY A 41 32.06 -5.43 8.51
C GLY A 41 33.29 -6.35 8.61
N PRO A 42 33.67 -7.03 7.51
CA PRO A 42 34.93 -7.72 7.44
C PRO A 42 36.03 -6.86 6.81
N GLY A 43 37.23 -7.04 7.36
CA GLY A 43 38.44 -6.32 7.01
C GLY A 43 39.02 -6.66 5.64
N SER A 44 39.89 -5.75 5.24
CA SER A 44 40.76 -5.74 4.08
C SER A 44 41.62 -6.99 3.92
N GLN A 45 41.76 -7.48 2.68
CA GLN A 45 43.03 -8.05 2.21
C GLN A 45 43.36 -7.55 0.79
N ASP A 46 44.65 -7.27 0.67
CA ASP A 46 45.44 -6.62 -0.37
C ASP A 46 45.66 -7.51 -1.60
N SER A 47 45.67 -6.91 -2.81
CA SER A 47 46.39 -7.40 -4.00
C SER A 47 46.37 -6.35 -5.15
N GLY A 48 47.44 -5.55 -5.26
CA GLY A 48 48.16 -5.30 -6.53
C GLY A 48 47.71 -4.18 -7.49
N PRO A 49 48.63 -3.35 -8.04
CA PRO A 49 48.31 -2.23 -8.93
C PRO A 49 48.49 -2.52 -10.44
N GLY A 50 47.62 -1.92 -11.26
CA GLY A 50 47.97 -0.91 -12.28
C GLY A 50 48.72 -1.28 -13.59
N ASN A 51 47.95 -1.14 -14.69
CA ASN A 51 48.26 -0.53 -16.01
C ASN A 51 49.05 -1.27 -17.12
N GLY A 52 48.44 -1.26 -18.33
CA GLY A 52 49.09 -1.43 -19.63
C GLY A 52 48.12 -1.66 -20.81
N GLU A 53 47.61 -0.57 -21.40
CA GLU A 53 46.93 -0.43 -22.72
C GLU A 53 47.85 -0.74 -23.94
N PRO A 54 47.45 -0.57 -25.23
CA PRO A 54 46.15 -0.64 -25.93
C PRO A 54 46.22 -1.36 -27.32
N GLY A 55 45.10 -1.48 -28.06
CA GLY A 55 45.16 -1.60 -29.54
C GLY A 55 43.88 -2.02 -30.30
N GLY A 56 43.50 -1.21 -31.31
CA GLY A 56 42.77 -1.63 -32.54
C GLY A 56 41.27 -1.32 -32.59
N GLN A 57 40.82 -0.13 -33.01
CA GLN A 57 40.47 0.32 -34.38
C GLN A 57 39.38 -0.47 -35.16
N ALA A 58 38.22 0.20 -35.30
CA ALA A 58 37.49 0.58 -36.53
C ALA A 58 36.87 -0.47 -37.51
N GLY A 59 35.66 -0.12 -37.99
CA GLY A 59 34.97 -0.66 -39.18
C GLY A 59 33.51 -1.04 -38.87
N ALA A 60 32.50 -0.18 -39.03
CA ALA A 60 31.81 0.20 -40.28
C ALA A 60 31.27 -1.00 -41.08
N GLU A 61 29.93 -1.11 -41.21
CA GLU A 61 29.17 -1.18 -42.47
C GLU A 61 27.76 -1.79 -42.27
N ASP A 62 26.74 -1.00 -42.61
CA ASP A 62 25.42 -1.46 -43.07
C ASP A 62 25.58 -2.21 -44.41
N PRO A 63 24.65 -3.13 -44.74
CA PRO A 63 23.78 -2.76 -45.85
C PRO A 63 22.31 -3.16 -45.69
N ALA A 64 21.49 -2.36 -46.36
CA ALA A 64 20.06 -2.51 -46.54
C ALA A 64 19.64 -3.72 -47.39
N GLY A 65 18.42 -4.19 -47.14
CA GLY A 65 17.47 -4.59 -48.19
C GLY A 65 16.97 -6.03 -48.16
N SER A 66 15.67 -6.22 -47.88
CA SER A 66 14.68 -6.80 -48.81
C SER A 66 13.34 -7.03 -48.12
N ALA A 67 12.26 -6.74 -48.85
CA ALA A 67 10.87 -6.77 -48.43
C ALA A 67 10.18 -8.14 -48.62
N ASP A 68 9.32 -8.48 -47.64
CA ASP A 68 7.94 -9.05 -47.65
C ASP A 68 7.60 -10.29 -48.54
N PRO A 69 6.76 -11.26 -48.09
CA PRO A 69 5.31 -11.03 -47.91
C PRO A 69 4.63 -11.73 -46.70
N GLY A 70 3.81 -10.96 -45.99
CA GLY A 70 2.40 -11.29 -45.73
C GLY A 70 2.07 -12.46 -44.81
N GLU A 71 1.85 -12.16 -43.53
CA GLU A 71 1.09 -13.02 -42.62
C GLU A 71 -0.32 -12.45 -42.40
N ALA A 72 -1.31 -13.27 -42.71
CA ALA A 72 -2.72 -12.92 -42.74
C ALA A 72 -3.26 -12.64 -41.33
N VAL A 73 -3.72 -11.41 -41.12
CA VAL A 73 -4.50 -11.02 -39.94
C VAL A 73 -5.90 -11.65 -40.07
N GLY A 74 -6.19 -12.63 -39.22
CA GLY A 74 -7.53 -13.23 -39.09
C GLY A 74 -8.56 -12.21 -38.58
N PRO A 75 -9.85 -12.39 -38.88
CA PRO A 75 -10.87 -11.40 -38.53
C PRO A 75 -11.29 -11.53 -37.07
N GLY A 76 -11.35 -10.39 -36.37
CA GLY A 76 -12.39 -10.12 -35.38
C GLY A 76 -12.20 -10.74 -33.99
N GLY A 77 -11.19 -10.29 -33.26
CA GLY A 77 -11.39 -10.10 -31.81
C GLY A 77 -12.45 -9.00 -31.59
N PRO A 78 -13.25 -9.04 -30.52
CA PRO A 78 -14.18 -7.95 -30.22
C PRO A 78 -13.40 -6.64 -30.20
N ALA A 79 -13.95 -5.61 -30.84
CA ALA A 79 -13.42 -4.27 -30.72
C ALA A 79 -13.31 -3.92 -29.23
N PRO A 80 -12.24 -3.25 -28.78
CA PRO A 80 -12.19 -2.75 -27.41
C PRO A 80 -13.47 -1.96 -27.14
N ASP A 81 -14.06 -2.17 -25.97
CA ASP A 81 -15.25 -1.44 -25.54
C ASP A 81 -15.00 0.06 -25.76
N PRO A 82 -16.02 0.81 -26.23
CA PRO A 82 -15.89 2.25 -26.40
C PRO A 82 -15.34 2.83 -25.09
N ALA A 83 -14.28 3.64 -25.20
CA ALA A 83 -13.66 4.28 -24.05
C ALA A 83 -14.79 4.81 -23.15
N PRO A 84 -14.86 4.37 -21.88
CA PRO A 84 -16.01 4.69 -21.06
C PRO A 84 -16.18 6.21 -21.02
N PRO A 85 -17.42 6.72 -20.87
CA PRO A 85 -17.63 8.13 -20.59
C PRO A 85 -16.67 8.56 -19.47
N ASN A 86 -16.29 9.83 -19.47
CA ASN A 86 -15.26 10.43 -18.59
C ASN A 86 -15.67 10.39 -17.10
N VAL A 87 -15.94 9.20 -16.58
CA VAL A 87 -16.44 8.88 -15.25
C VAL A 87 -15.22 8.75 -14.36
N THR A 88 -15.02 9.76 -13.55
CA THR A 88 -14.05 9.71 -12.46
C THR A 88 -14.64 8.96 -11.27
N TRP A 89 -13.75 8.39 -10.47
CA TRP A 89 -14.07 7.69 -9.23
C TRP A 89 -13.44 8.42 -8.07
N LYS A 90 -14.15 8.50 -6.96
CA LYS A 90 -13.64 9.09 -5.71
C LYS A 90 -14.05 8.25 -4.51
N PRO A 91 -13.30 8.28 -3.40
CA PRO A 91 -13.77 7.67 -2.16
C PRO A 91 -15.09 8.31 -1.73
N SER A 92 -16.03 7.51 -1.26
CA SER A 92 -17.25 8.03 -0.62
C SER A 92 -17.01 8.58 0.80
N GLY A 93 -15.79 8.41 1.30
CA GLY A 93 -15.25 8.91 2.56
C GLY A 93 -13.89 8.25 2.84
N ILE A 94 -13.31 8.52 4.01
CA ILE A 94 -12.07 7.88 4.47
C ILE A 94 -12.31 6.38 4.72
N GLY A 95 -11.69 5.52 3.92
CA GLY A 95 -11.80 4.05 4.05
C GLY A 95 -13.05 3.44 3.42
N TYR A 96 -13.84 4.24 2.69
CA TYR A 96 -15.06 3.79 2.05
C TYR A 96 -14.84 3.44 0.57
N PRO A 97 -15.75 2.65 -0.05
CA PRO A 97 -15.67 2.33 -1.47
C PRO A 97 -15.58 3.57 -2.36
N LEU A 98 -14.92 3.38 -3.49
CA LEU A 98 -14.98 4.29 -4.62
C LEU A 98 -16.40 4.33 -5.19
N VAL A 99 -16.89 5.55 -5.43
CA VAL A 99 -18.18 5.80 -6.09
C VAL A 99 -17.96 6.56 -7.38
N PRO A 100 -18.77 6.29 -8.42
CA PRO A 100 -18.64 6.99 -9.70
C PRO A 100 -19.16 8.42 -9.57
N SER A 101 -18.60 9.32 -10.37
CA SER A 101 -19.10 10.70 -10.54
C SER A 101 -20.53 10.76 -11.12
N ASP A 102 -20.92 9.75 -11.89
CA ASP A 102 -22.29 9.53 -12.35
C ASP A 102 -22.88 8.28 -11.66
N PRO A 103 -23.88 8.42 -10.77
CA PRO A 103 -24.46 7.31 -10.03
C PRO A 103 -25.29 6.34 -10.90
N SER A 104 -25.54 6.67 -12.17
CA SER A 104 -26.20 5.75 -13.12
C SER A 104 -25.25 4.70 -13.70
N VAL A 105 -23.94 4.86 -13.49
CA VAL A 105 -22.91 3.93 -13.96
C VAL A 105 -22.90 2.68 -13.09
N ASP A 106 -23.31 1.56 -13.68
CA ASP A 106 -23.26 0.23 -13.06
C ASP A 106 -22.02 -0.53 -13.55
N ARG A 107 -20.85 -0.19 -12.97
CA ARG A 107 -19.57 -0.85 -13.24
C ARG A 107 -18.91 -1.28 -11.93
N LYS A 108 -18.43 -2.52 -11.89
CA LYS A 108 -17.58 -2.99 -10.81
C LYS A 108 -16.16 -2.50 -11.07
N VAL A 109 -15.63 -1.69 -10.15
CA VAL A 109 -14.24 -1.24 -10.22
C VAL A 109 -13.50 -1.55 -8.93
N ALA A 110 -12.19 -1.67 -9.03
CA ALA A 110 -11.28 -1.74 -7.90
C ALA A 110 -10.06 -0.83 -8.14
N MET A 111 -9.42 -0.41 -7.05
CA MET A 111 -8.16 0.32 -7.08
C MET A 111 -7.12 -0.45 -6.29
N LEU A 112 -6.00 -0.78 -6.93
CA LEU A 112 -4.84 -1.35 -6.27
C LEU A 112 -4.01 -0.22 -5.66
N THR A 113 -3.63 -0.40 -4.40
CA THR A 113 -2.77 0.54 -3.68
C THR A 113 -1.66 -0.21 -2.95
N PHE A 114 -0.46 0.40 -2.92
CA PHE A 114 0.73 -0.18 -2.32
C PHE A 114 1.36 0.79 -1.32
N ASP A 115 1.61 0.31 -0.11
CA ASP A 115 2.22 1.08 0.98
C ASP A 115 3.69 0.67 1.20
N ASP A 116 4.41 1.52 1.93
CA ASP A 116 5.80 1.35 2.42
C ASP A 116 6.94 1.48 1.40
N GLY A 117 6.69 1.21 0.12
CA GLY A 117 7.70 1.29 -0.92
C GLY A 117 8.25 2.70 -1.23
N PRO A 118 9.09 2.81 -2.27
CA PRO A 118 9.58 1.72 -3.11
C PRO A 118 10.59 0.80 -2.39
N SER A 119 10.78 -0.40 -2.92
CA SER A 119 11.65 -1.46 -2.40
C SER A 119 12.31 -2.27 -3.53
N ALA A 120 13.09 -3.29 -3.17
CA ALA A 120 13.62 -4.27 -4.11
C ALA A 120 12.55 -5.07 -4.89
N TYR A 121 11.31 -5.14 -4.40
CA TYR A 121 10.21 -5.87 -5.05
C TYR A 121 9.28 -5.00 -5.90
N THR A 122 9.31 -3.67 -5.71
CA THR A 122 8.55 -2.71 -6.53
C THR A 122 8.75 -2.91 -8.04
N PRO A 123 9.96 -3.21 -8.56
CA PRO A 123 10.15 -3.47 -10.00
C PRO A 123 9.29 -4.64 -10.54
N GLN A 124 9.08 -5.68 -9.72
CA GLN A 124 8.26 -6.83 -10.08
C GLN A 124 6.77 -6.49 -10.01
N VAL A 125 6.34 -5.72 -9.02
CA VAL A 125 4.97 -5.16 -8.95
C VAL A 125 4.66 -4.33 -10.20
N LEU A 126 5.56 -3.39 -10.56
CA LEU A 126 5.42 -2.57 -11.77
C LEU A 126 5.36 -3.41 -13.04
N ALA A 127 6.16 -4.48 -13.14
CA ALA A 127 6.10 -5.39 -14.28
C ALA A 127 4.73 -6.08 -14.40
N GLY A 128 4.21 -6.63 -13.30
CA GLY A 128 2.88 -7.26 -13.29
C GLY A 128 1.75 -6.28 -13.64
N LEU A 129 1.81 -5.06 -13.13
CA LEU A 129 0.84 -4.01 -13.46
C LEU A 129 0.90 -3.62 -14.94
N ARG A 130 2.11 -3.44 -15.50
CA ARG A 130 2.31 -3.10 -16.91
C ARG A 130 1.83 -4.20 -17.84
N GLU A 131 2.19 -5.45 -17.57
CA GLU A 131 1.75 -6.62 -18.36
C GLU A 131 0.23 -6.76 -18.36
N ALA A 132 -0.41 -6.44 -17.23
CA ALA A 132 -1.86 -6.45 -17.13
C ALA A 132 -2.53 -5.19 -17.69
N GLY A 133 -1.80 -4.12 -18.00
CA GLY A 133 -2.39 -2.83 -18.40
C GLY A 133 -3.17 -2.12 -17.29
N VAL A 134 -2.75 -2.29 -16.03
CA VAL A 134 -3.40 -1.73 -14.83
C VAL A 134 -2.56 -0.61 -14.24
N LYS A 135 -3.21 0.48 -13.80
CA LYS A 135 -2.59 1.55 -13.01
C LYS A 135 -2.99 1.41 -11.54
N ALA A 136 -2.19 1.99 -10.66
CA ALA A 136 -2.29 1.83 -9.21
C ALA A 136 -1.82 3.11 -8.49
N VAL A 137 -2.02 3.17 -7.17
CA VAL A 137 -1.49 4.22 -6.30
C VAL A 137 -0.39 3.64 -5.42
N PHE A 138 0.74 4.33 -5.32
CA PHE A 138 1.85 3.97 -4.44
C PHE A 138 1.97 5.04 -3.35
N PHE A 139 1.64 4.68 -2.11
CA PHE A 139 1.86 5.51 -0.94
C PHE A 139 3.28 5.25 -0.43
N ILE A 140 4.20 6.13 -0.82
CA ILE A 140 5.62 5.90 -0.60
C ILE A 140 6.10 6.47 0.73
N THR A 141 7.11 5.84 1.32
CA THR A 141 7.81 6.35 2.49
C THR A 141 9.06 7.14 2.12
N GLY A 142 9.50 8.03 3.01
CA GLY A 142 10.77 8.73 2.85
C GLY A 142 11.98 7.79 2.77
N TYR A 143 11.96 6.73 3.59
CA TYR A 143 13.00 5.69 3.60
C TYR A 143 13.08 4.92 2.27
N GLY A 144 11.93 4.51 1.72
CA GLY A 144 11.86 3.85 0.41
C GLY A 144 12.35 4.78 -0.71
N ALA A 145 11.87 6.03 -0.71
CA ALA A 145 12.26 7.03 -1.71
C ALA A 145 13.76 7.35 -1.68
N ALA A 146 14.38 7.40 -0.50
CA ALA A 146 15.80 7.69 -0.35
C ALA A 146 16.70 6.54 -0.86
N GLN A 147 16.28 5.29 -0.67
CA GLN A 147 17.03 4.12 -1.14
C GLN A 147 16.82 3.82 -2.62
N HIS A 148 15.65 4.14 -3.15
CA HIS A 148 15.24 3.81 -4.50
C HIS A 148 14.69 5.03 -5.27
N PRO A 149 15.45 6.13 -5.37
CA PRO A 149 14.97 7.37 -6.00
C PRO A 149 14.62 7.19 -7.48
N GLU A 150 15.27 6.25 -8.17
CA GLU A 150 14.95 5.87 -9.55
C GLU A 150 13.56 5.22 -9.67
N LEU A 151 13.11 4.49 -8.64
CA LEU A 151 11.80 3.84 -8.67
C LEU A 151 10.68 4.83 -8.46
N VAL A 152 10.89 5.91 -7.69
CA VAL A 152 9.89 6.99 -7.56
C VAL A 152 9.58 7.60 -8.94
N ARG A 153 10.62 7.92 -9.74
CA ARG A 153 10.44 8.42 -11.11
C ARG A 153 9.74 7.40 -12.00
N ARG A 154 10.19 6.14 -11.94
CA ARG A 154 9.63 5.06 -12.76
C ARG A 154 8.15 4.80 -12.46
N ILE A 155 7.73 4.85 -11.19
CA ILE A 155 6.32 4.74 -10.81
C ILE A 155 5.50 5.82 -11.52
N HIS A 156 5.97 7.07 -11.50
CA HIS A 156 5.30 8.17 -12.18
C HIS A 156 5.31 8.03 -13.72
N GLU A 157 6.45 7.71 -14.33
CA GLU A 157 6.62 7.55 -15.78
C GLU A 157 5.79 6.38 -16.34
N GLU A 158 5.62 5.30 -15.57
CA GLU A 158 4.71 4.20 -15.91
C GLU A 158 3.23 4.59 -15.67
N GLY A 159 2.92 5.83 -15.30
CA GLY A 159 1.55 6.36 -15.21
C GLY A 159 0.79 5.94 -13.94
N HIS A 160 1.50 5.55 -12.89
CA HIS A 160 0.93 5.31 -11.57
C HIS A 160 0.89 6.61 -10.76
N LEU A 161 0.02 6.64 -9.76
CA LEU A 161 -0.12 7.79 -8.87
C LEU A 161 0.79 7.63 -7.65
N LEU A 162 1.48 8.71 -7.27
CA LEU A 162 2.26 8.78 -6.04
C LEU A 162 1.46 9.46 -4.93
N GLY A 163 1.38 8.80 -3.78
CA GLY A 163 0.83 9.33 -2.53
C GLY A 163 1.88 9.30 -1.42
N ILE A 164 1.57 9.94 -0.29
CA ILE A 164 2.47 10.07 0.85
C ILE A 164 2.13 9.04 1.93
N HIS A 165 3.14 8.34 2.45
CA HIS A 165 3.05 7.43 3.60
C HIS A 165 4.03 7.77 4.73
N THR A 166 4.32 9.06 4.91
CA THR A 166 5.25 9.62 5.92
C THR A 166 6.74 9.36 5.65
N MET A 167 7.61 10.08 6.34
CA MET A 167 9.06 9.90 6.20
C MET A 167 9.53 8.63 6.92
N THR A 168 9.06 8.42 8.16
CA THR A 168 9.59 7.41 9.08
C THR A 168 8.55 6.38 9.57
N HIS A 169 7.34 6.41 9.02
CA HIS A 169 6.23 5.52 9.37
C HIS A 169 5.78 5.57 10.86
N PRO A 170 5.66 6.75 11.51
CA PRO A 170 5.18 6.82 12.89
C PRO A 170 3.65 6.73 12.96
N ASN A 171 3.12 6.44 14.15
CA ASN A 171 1.70 6.65 14.42
C ASN A 171 1.40 8.17 14.47
N MET A 172 0.85 8.70 13.40
CA MET A 172 0.57 10.14 13.24
C MET A 172 -0.38 10.72 14.29
N THR A 173 -1.17 9.87 14.95
CA THR A 173 -2.11 10.31 16.00
C THR A 173 -1.42 10.65 17.33
N GLU A 174 -0.16 10.24 17.50
CA GLU A 174 0.65 10.47 18.69
C GLU A 174 1.56 11.71 18.56
N LEU A 175 1.61 12.30 17.36
CA LEU A 175 2.48 13.43 17.03
C LEU A 175 1.77 14.77 17.23
N SER A 176 2.56 15.80 17.56
CA SER A 176 2.15 17.20 17.42
C SER A 176 1.95 17.57 15.95
N ARG A 177 1.25 18.67 15.69
CA ARG A 177 1.08 19.21 14.33
C ARG A 177 2.43 19.46 13.64
N GLU A 178 3.40 20.02 14.36
CA GLU A 178 4.73 20.31 13.82
C GLU A 178 5.48 19.03 13.43
N GLU A 179 5.37 17.97 14.24
CA GLU A 179 5.93 16.65 13.94
C GLU A 179 5.20 16.00 12.76
N GLN A 180 3.87 16.13 12.66
CA GLN A 180 3.12 15.65 11.50
C GLN A 180 3.58 16.34 10.20
N ILE A 181 3.80 17.65 10.22
CA ILE A 181 4.30 18.39 9.05
C ILE A 181 5.72 17.92 8.69
N ALA A 182 6.58 17.69 9.68
CA ALA A 182 7.94 17.18 9.44
C ALA A 182 7.96 15.79 8.78
N GLU A 183 6.93 14.97 9.05
CA GLU A 183 6.73 13.66 8.42
C GLU A 183 6.13 13.73 7.01
N ILE A 184 5.53 14.84 6.62
CA ILE A 184 4.77 14.95 5.36
C ILE A 184 5.47 15.85 4.33
N GLN A 185 5.91 17.04 4.73
CA GLN A 185 6.38 18.07 3.81
C GLN A 185 7.56 17.62 2.93
N PRO A 186 8.58 16.89 3.44
CA PRO A 186 9.69 16.48 2.59
C PRO A 186 9.26 15.55 1.43
N LEU A 187 8.21 14.74 1.63
CA LEU A 187 7.65 13.91 0.55
C LEU A 187 6.81 14.72 -0.44
N ILE A 188 6.13 15.79 0.01
CA ILE A 188 5.50 16.74 -0.92
C ILE A 188 6.55 17.31 -1.86
N ASP A 189 7.67 17.80 -1.31
CA ASP A 189 8.74 18.43 -2.08
C ASP A 189 9.36 17.43 -3.07
N LEU A 190 9.69 16.22 -2.60
CA LEU A 190 10.28 15.15 -3.41
C LEU A 190 9.35 14.71 -4.55
N ILE A 191 8.07 14.47 -4.27
CA ILE A 191 7.11 14.06 -5.31
C ILE A 191 6.87 15.21 -6.30
N THR A 192 6.85 16.47 -5.84
CA THR A 192 6.72 17.64 -6.71
C THR A 192 7.92 17.77 -7.65
N GLU A 193 9.13 17.54 -7.16
CA GLU A 193 10.35 17.55 -7.97
C GLU A 193 10.30 16.49 -9.07
N VAL A 194 9.83 15.28 -8.73
CA VAL A 194 9.76 14.15 -9.67
C VAL A 194 8.65 14.32 -10.71
N THR A 195 7.48 14.79 -10.31
CA THR A 195 6.27 14.75 -11.14
C THR A 195 5.90 16.11 -11.75
N GLY A 196 6.51 17.19 -11.25
CA GLY A 196 6.15 18.57 -11.59
C GLY A 196 4.84 19.07 -10.95
N GLN A 197 4.17 18.26 -10.12
CA GLN A 197 2.94 18.64 -9.41
C GLN A 197 2.95 18.11 -7.97
N PRO A 198 2.34 18.84 -7.01
CA PRO A 198 2.24 18.33 -5.65
C PRO A 198 1.37 17.06 -5.60
N PRO A 199 1.72 16.08 -4.74
CA PRO A 199 0.84 14.95 -4.48
C PRO A 199 -0.46 15.45 -3.86
N LYS A 200 -1.56 14.72 -4.12
CA LYS A 200 -2.88 15.03 -3.56
C LYS A 200 -3.27 14.14 -2.40
N TYR A 201 -2.65 12.95 -2.28
CA TYR A 201 -3.16 11.89 -1.43
C TYR A 201 -2.15 11.48 -0.37
N PHE A 202 -2.67 11.29 0.83
CA PHE A 202 -1.94 10.81 2.00
C PHE A 202 -2.63 9.57 2.56
N ARG A 203 -1.85 8.57 2.97
CA ARG A 203 -2.36 7.45 3.75
C ARG A 203 -1.62 7.39 5.08
N PRO A 204 -2.30 7.38 6.24
CA PRO A 204 -1.62 7.27 7.51
C PRO A 204 -1.09 5.85 7.73
N PRO A 205 0.13 5.70 8.27
CA PRO A 205 0.60 4.47 8.88
C PRO A 205 -0.46 3.86 9.79
N TYR A 206 -0.60 2.53 9.72
CA TYR A 206 -1.56 1.74 10.52
C TYR A 206 -3.05 2.10 10.28
N GLY A 207 -3.36 2.94 9.27
CA GLY A 207 -4.70 3.46 9.05
C GLY A 207 -5.18 4.44 10.14
N ALA A 208 -4.29 4.90 11.03
CA ALA A 208 -4.63 5.68 12.22
C ALA A 208 -4.73 7.19 11.94
N TYR A 209 -5.86 7.81 12.27
CA TYR A 209 -6.05 9.25 12.12
C TYR A 209 -6.94 9.85 13.21
N ASN A 210 -6.82 11.17 13.39
CA ASN A 210 -7.64 11.97 14.31
C ASN A 210 -7.89 13.36 13.71
N ASP A 211 -8.72 14.18 14.37
CA ASP A 211 -9.09 15.51 13.87
C ASP A 211 -7.89 16.44 13.67
N GLN A 212 -6.84 16.30 14.50
CA GLN A 212 -5.62 17.09 14.35
C GLN A 212 -4.91 16.73 13.04
N LEU A 213 -4.74 15.43 12.75
CA LEU A 213 -4.14 14.99 11.50
C LEU A 213 -4.97 15.45 10.29
N LEU A 214 -6.30 15.35 10.36
CA LEU A 214 -7.18 15.83 9.28
C LEU A 214 -7.01 17.34 9.02
N ALA A 215 -6.91 18.15 10.08
CA ALA A 215 -6.65 19.58 9.95
C ALA A 215 -5.26 19.87 9.35
N THR A 216 -4.22 19.15 9.79
CA THR A 216 -2.87 19.27 9.21
C THR A 216 -2.85 18.91 7.73
N LEU A 217 -3.57 17.86 7.32
CA LEU A 217 -3.66 17.46 5.91
C LEU A 217 -4.39 18.50 5.06
N ASP A 218 -5.49 19.08 5.56
CA ASP A 218 -6.22 20.16 4.88
C ASP A 218 -5.33 21.39 4.66
N GLU A 219 -4.55 21.79 5.67
CA GLU A 219 -3.58 22.88 5.57
C GLU A 219 -2.50 22.64 4.49
N LEU A 220 -2.11 21.37 4.29
CA LEU A 220 -1.14 20.95 3.30
C LEU A 220 -1.76 20.64 1.92
N GLY A 221 -3.09 20.75 1.79
CA GLY A 221 -3.82 20.44 0.55
C GLY A 221 -3.85 18.96 0.20
N LEU A 222 -3.81 18.08 1.20
CA LEU A 222 -3.80 16.61 1.04
C LEU A 222 -5.14 16.00 1.46
N GLU A 223 -5.58 15.00 0.71
CA GLU A 223 -6.73 14.16 1.02
C GLU A 223 -6.28 12.83 1.64
N LEU A 224 -6.90 12.45 2.76
CA LEU A 224 -6.64 11.19 3.43
C LEU A 224 -7.36 10.03 2.71
N ILE A 225 -6.60 9.02 2.28
CA ILE A 225 -7.11 7.79 1.67
C ILE A 225 -6.76 6.60 2.56
N ASN A 226 -7.78 5.85 2.99
CA ASN A 226 -7.62 4.58 3.68
C ASN A 226 -8.06 3.44 2.72
N TRP A 227 -8.28 2.21 3.20
CA TRP A 227 -8.71 1.08 2.38
C TRP A 227 -10.04 0.51 2.84
N SER A 228 -10.69 -0.26 1.94
CA SER A 228 -11.94 -0.98 2.23
C SER A 228 -11.78 -2.49 2.03
N ASN A 229 -10.65 -2.93 1.48
CA ASN A 229 -10.29 -4.32 1.23
C ASN A 229 -8.81 -4.50 1.63
N GLY A 230 -8.52 -5.34 2.62
CA GLY A 230 -7.15 -5.61 3.05
C GLY A 230 -6.64 -6.92 2.47
N SER A 231 -5.50 -6.90 1.75
CA SER A 231 -4.89 -8.12 1.22
C SER A 231 -4.29 -9.03 2.30
N LEU A 232 -4.11 -8.51 3.52
CA LEU A 232 -3.49 -9.19 4.66
C LEU A 232 -2.14 -9.79 4.31
N ASP A 233 -1.41 -9.22 3.36
CA ASP A 233 -0.12 -9.74 2.91
C ASP A 233 0.96 -9.70 4.00
N TRP A 234 0.79 -8.86 5.02
CA TRP A 234 1.61 -8.83 6.24
C TRP A 234 1.26 -9.88 7.29
N ASP A 235 0.07 -10.48 7.23
CA ASP A 235 -0.43 -11.41 8.26
C ASP A 235 -0.34 -12.88 7.82
N GLY A 236 -0.02 -13.76 8.77
CA GLY A 236 0.15 -15.19 8.51
C GLY A 236 1.43 -15.55 7.73
N VAL A 237 2.43 -14.65 7.74
CA VAL A 237 3.75 -14.88 7.12
C VAL A 237 4.55 -15.91 7.93
N VAL A 238 5.08 -16.93 7.25
CA VAL A 238 5.93 -17.97 7.85
C VAL A 238 7.28 -17.95 7.14
N ASP A 239 8.37 -17.85 7.91
CA ASP A 239 9.74 -17.76 7.39
C ASP A 239 9.94 -16.64 6.34
N GLY A 240 9.25 -15.51 6.54
CA GLY A 240 9.33 -14.33 5.66
C GLY A 240 8.54 -14.45 4.35
N TYR A 241 7.67 -15.45 4.22
CA TYR A 241 6.87 -15.66 3.02
C TYR A 241 5.42 -16.06 3.34
N LYS A 242 4.49 -15.67 2.47
CA LYS A 242 3.09 -16.12 2.47
C LYS A 242 2.75 -16.62 1.07
N ASP A 243 1.93 -17.67 0.95
CA ASP A 243 1.47 -18.13 -0.37
C ASP A 243 0.71 -17.01 -1.09
N PRO A 244 1.13 -16.58 -2.30
CA PRO A 244 0.42 -15.58 -3.09
C PRO A 244 -1.06 -15.91 -3.31
N ASN A 245 -1.44 -17.18 -3.40
CA ASN A 245 -2.84 -17.59 -3.54
C ASN A 245 -3.66 -17.30 -2.28
N GLN A 246 -3.04 -17.33 -1.10
CA GLN A 246 -3.73 -16.92 0.14
C GLN A 246 -3.98 -15.41 0.13
N VAL A 247 -3.02 -14.60 -0.34
CA VAL A 247 -3.22 -13.15 -0.52
C VAL A 247 -4.38 -12.87 -1.48
N VAL A 248 -4.46 -13.61 -2.60
CA VAL A 248 -5.61 -13.51 -3.53
C VAL A 248 -6.92 -13.89 -2.85
N ALA A 249 -6.93 -14.97 -2.06
CA ALA A 249 -8.13 -15.42 -1.36
C ALA A 249 -8.63 -14.36 -0.35
N ASP A 250 -7.71 -13.75 0.40
CA ASP A 250 -8.01 -12.71 1.39
C ASP A 250 -8.60 -11.45 0.71
N VAL A 251 -8.09 -11.08 -0.48
CA VAL A 251 -8.66 -10.00 -1.31
C VAL A 251 -10.07 -10.35 -1.79
N LEU A 252 -10.29 -11.57 -2.30
CA LEU A 252 -11.57 -12.00 -2.84
C LEU A 252 -12.67 -12.10 -1.77
N ASP A 253 -12.32 -12.54 -0.56
CA ASP A 253 -13.27 -12.66 0.57
C ASP A 253 -13.88 -11.32 0.98
N GLN A 254 -13.10 -10.24 0.82
CA GLN A 254 -13.50 -8.87 1.15
C GLN A 254 -13.92 -8.06 -0.09
N LEU A 255 -14.03 -8.67 -1.27
CA LEU A 255 -14.21 -7.94 -2.52
C LEU A 255 -15.63 -7.36 -2.64
N HIS A 256 -15.71 -6.08 -3.00
CA HIS A 256 -16.97 -5.39 -3.27
C HIS A 256 -16.76 -4.31 -4.36
N PRO A 257 -17.83 -3.85 -5.05
CA PRO A 257 -17.72 -2.75 -5.99
C PRO A 257 -17.11 -1.50 -5.34
N GLY A 258 -16.13 -0.91 -6.03
CA GLY A 258 -15.39 0.25 -5.53
C GLY A 258 -14.30 -0.09 -4.50
N ALA A 259 -13.89 -1.35 -4.37
CA ALA A 259 -12.86 -1.74 -3.41
C ALA A 259 -11.55 -0.95 -3.59
N VAL A 260 -11.06 -0.40 -2.48
CA VAL A 260 -9.69 0.13 -2.38
C VAL A 260 -8.87 -0.93 -1.68
N ILE A 261 -7.99 -1.59 -2.44
CA ILE A 261 -7.21 -2.75 -1.99
C ILE A 261 -5.89 -2.26 -1.42
N LEU A 262 -5.64 -2.54 -0.14
CA LEU A 262 -4.35 -2.34 0.53
C LEU A 262 -3.44 -3.56 0.30
N ALA A 263 -2.23 -3.31 -0.18
CA ALA A 263 -1.12 -4.25 -0.24
C ALA A 263 0.20 -3.51 0.01
N HIS A 264 1.32 -4.25 0.09
CA HIS A 264 2.65 -3.70 0.33
C HIS A 264 3.63 -4.16 -0.74
N ASP A 265 4.21 -3.23 -1.49
CA ASP A 265 5.22 -3.53 -2.52
C ASP A 265 6.63 -3.76 -1.94
N THR A 266 6.71 -3.98 -0.63
CA THR A 266 7.89 -4.39 0.13
C THR A 266 7.99 -5.90 0.33
N MET A 267 7.00 -6.67 -0.14
CA MET A 267 6.91 -8.11 0.07
C MET A 267 7.00 -8.91 -1.23
N LYS A 268 7.84 -9.95 -1.22
CA LYS A 268 8.03 -10.84 -2.38
C LYS A 268 6.72 -11.50 -2.83
N HIS A 269 5.98 -12.07 -1.89
CA HIS A 269 4.72 -12.76 -2.18
C HIS A 269 3.64 -11.82 -2.70
N THR A 270 3.62 -10.56 -2.27
CA THR A 270 2.73 -9.54 -2.85
C THR A 270 3.07 -9.28 -4.31
N ALA A 271 4.36 -9.13 -4.63
CA ALA A 271 4.81 -8.96 -6.01
C ALA A 271 4.44 -10.16 -6.91
N GLU A 272 4.41 -11.37 -6.34
CA GLU A 272 3.94 -12.58 -7.03
C GLU A 272 2.40 -12.67 -7.09
N ALA A 273 1.69 -12.11 -6.12
CA ALA A 273 0.23 -12.12 -6.04
C ALA A 273 -0.43 -11.10 -6.98
N VAL A 274 0.21 -9.96 -7.26
CA VAL A 274 -0.35 -8.88 -8.12
C VAL A 274 -0.97 -9.40 -9.44
N PRO A 275 -0.27 -10.18 -10.28
CA PRO A 275 -0.87 -10.69 -11.52
C PRO A 275 -2.07 -11.63 -11.25
N LEU A 276 -2.04 -12.40 -10.16
CA LEU A 276 -3.12 -13.32 -9.78
C LEU A 276 -4.35 -12.55 -9.27
N ILE A 277 -4.16 -11.51 -8.46
CA ILE A 277 -5.23 -10.61 -8.00
C ILE A 277 -5.91 -9.98 -9.21
N ILE A 278 -5.13 -9.45 -10.16
CA ILE A 278 -5.69 -8.81 -11.36
C ILE A 278 -6.50 -9.79 -12.19
N GLN A 279 -5.98 -11.01 -12.39
CA GLN A 279 -6.68 -12.06 -13.11
C GLN A 279 -8.00 -12.45 -12.43
N ALA A 280 -7.98 -12.64 -11.11
CA ALA A 280 -9.15 -13.03 -10.33
C ALA A 280 -10.24 -11.96 -10.35
N LEU A 281 -9.87 -10.68 -10.16
CA LEU A 281 -10.81 -9.56 -10.21
C LEU A 281 -11.46 -9.42 -11.59
N ARG A 282 -10.68 -9.59 -12.67
CA ARG A 282 -11.23 -9.59 -14.04
C ARG A 282 -12.22 -10.73 -14.26
N ALA A 283 -11.95 -11.91 -13.71
CA ALA A 283 -12.88 -13.04 -13.77
C ALA A 283 -14.22 -12.73 -13.06
N GLU A 284 -14.19 -11.90 -12.01
CA GLU A 284 -15.37 -11.39 -11.29
C GLU A 284 -16.05 -10.17 -11.97
N GLY A 285 -15.52 -9.73 -13.11
CA GLY A 285 -16.03 -8.62 -13.92
C GLY A 285 -15.62 -7.23 -13.42
N TYR A 286 -14.50 -7.11 -12.70
CA TYR A 286 -13.96 -5.82 -12.25
C TYR A 286 -13.04 -5.18 -13.28
N ASP A 287 -13.22 -3.88 -13.47
CA ASP A 287 -12.23 -2.99 -14.07
C ASP A 287 -11.33 -2.35 -13.01
N PHE A 288 -10.20 -1.79 -13.44
CA PHE A 288 -9.27 -1.09 -12.56
C PHE A 288 -9.29 0.41 -12.81
N VAL A 289 -9.32 1.19 -11.72
CA VAL A 289 -9.36 2.65 -11.76
C VAL A 289 -8.33 3.23 -10.82
N VAL A 290 -7.97 4.49 -11.07
CA VAL A 290 -7.10 5.30 -10.21
C VAL A 290 -7.78 6.63 -9.94
N LEU A 291 -7.42 7.27 -8.83
CA LEU A 291 -7.89 8.60 -8.47
C LEU A 291 -7.40 9.67 -9.48
N PRO A 292 -8.15 10.78 -9.66
CA PRO A 292 -7.85 11.84 -10.61
C PRO A 292 -6.74 12.82 -10.20
#